data_AF-A0A2P5NNP9-F1
#
_entry.id   AF-A0A2P5NNP9-F1
#
_cell.length_a   1.000
_cell.length_b   1.000
_cell.length_c   1.000
_cell.angle_alpha   90.00
_cell.angle_beta   90.00
_cell.angle_gamma   90.00
#
_symmetry.space_group_name_H-M   'P 1'
#
loop_
_entity.id
_entity.type
_entity.pdbx_description
1 polymer ?
#
loop_
_entity_poly.entity_id
_entity_poly.type
_entity_poly.pdbx_seq_one_letter_code
_entity_poly.pdbx_strand_id
1 'polypeptide(L)'
;MDFKKLSDAASPKKLGAYLAKRAEASHGHGSHAQAGSERSFEHAGHKVTIATTYEVRVDGKPLAAPLGVDEAGQVHCHSLPNYQTASAVDMVKYLIDIFPDEFQKKARAAKKPATRGKTSKR
;
A
#
# COMPACT_ATOMS: atom_id res chain seq x y z
N MET A 1 9.32 -0.54 37.65
CA MET A 1 9.09 0.37 36.49
C MET A 1 9.66 1.73 36.85
N ASP A 2 10.51 2.30 35.99
CA ASP A 2 11.11 3.61 36.25
C ASP A 2 10.22 4.72 35.65
N PHE A 3 9.44 5.34 36.52
CA PHE A 3 8.49 6.39 36.15
C PHE A 3 9.17 7.65 35.59
N LYS A 4 10.40 7.95 36.05
CA LYS A 4 11.14 9.12 35.56
C LYS A 4 11.58 8.89 34.13
N LYS A 5 12.10 7.70 33.85
CA LYS A 5 12.48 7.28 32.49
C LYS A 5 11.30 7.25 31.53
N LEU A 6 10.14 6.77 31.99
CA LEU A 6 8.89 6.78 31.21
C LEU A 6 8.42 8.21 30.91
N SER A 7 8.41 9.10 31.91
CA SER A 7 7.97 10.49 31.73
C SER A 7 8.83 11.26 30.73
N ASP A 8 10.14 11.03 30.76
CA ASP A 8 11.09 11.66 29.85
C ASP A 8 10.93 11.15 28.42
N ALA A 9 10.77 9.83 28.24
CA ALA A 9 10.51 9.22 26.93
C ALA A 9 9.16 9.66 26.34
N ALA A 10 8.14 9.88 27.17
CA ALA A 10 6.82 10.36 26.77
C ALA A 10 6.76 11.89 26.57
N SER A 11 7.87 12.62 26.81
CA SER A 11 7.86 14.07 26.63
C SER A 11 7.54 14.45 25.17
N PRO A 12 6.71 15.49 24.94
CA PRO A 12 6.27 15.86 23.58
C PRO A 12 7.43 16.07 22.60
N LYS A 13 8.55 16.60 23.08
CA LYS A 13 9.75 16.87 22.26
C LYS A 13 10.45 15.58 21.81
N LYS A 14 10.65 14.62 22.71
CA LYS A 14 11.31 13.34 22.37
C LYS A 14 10.41 12.48 21.51
N LEU A 15 9.11 12.44 21.82
CA LEU A 15 8.14 11.75 21.00
C LEU A 15 8.03 12.36 19.60
N GLY A 16 7.94 13.69 19.49
CA GLY A 16 7.89 14.39 18.21
C GLY A 16 9.12 14.14 17.34
N ALA A 17 10.32 14.21 17.91
CA ALA A 17 11.56 13.91 17.20
C ALA A 17 11.65 12.44 16.76
N TYR A 18 11.19 11.51 17.60
CA TYR A 18 11.13 10.09 17.25
C TYR A 18 10.15 9.81 16.10
N LEU A 19 8.96 10.42 16.13
CA LEU A 19 7.95 10.30 15.09
C LEU A 19 8.41 10.92 13.78
N ALA A 20 9.04 12.11 13.80
CA ALA A 20 9.60 12.73 12.61
C ALA A 20 10.67 11.84 11.95
N LYS A 21 11.59 11.29 12.75
CA LYS A 21 12.61 10.34 12.28
C LYS A 21 12.01 9.07 11.68
N ARG A 22 10.86 8.60 12.20
CA ARG A 22 10.14 7.44 11.65
C ARG A 22 9.30 7.77 10.42
N ALA A 23 8.74 8.97 10.34
CA ALA A 23 8.04 9.45 9.15
C ALA A 23 9.00 9.59 7.96
N GLU A 24 10.27 9.97 8.20
CA GLU A 24 11.31 9.94 7.15
C GLU A 24 11.74 8.51 6.76
N ALA A 25 11.50 7.53 7.63
CA ALA A 25 11.69 6.10 7.35
C ALA A 25 10.40 5.42 6.82
N SER A 26 9.41 6.20 6.39
CA SER A 26 8.08 5.71 6.01
C SER A 26 8.12 4.65 4.91
N HIS A 27 7.60 3.48 5.27
CA HIS A 27 6.94 2.50 4.41
C HIS A 27 7.70 2.10 3.14
N GLY A 28 8.84 1.43 3.33
CA GLY A 28 9.24 0.42 2.36
C GLY A 28 8.16 -0.66 2.31
N HIS A 29 7.23 -0.57 1.35
CA HIS A 29 6.39 -1.70 0.94
C HIS A 29 7.35 -2.79 0.44
N GLY A 30 7.82 -3.62 1.36
CA GLY A 30 8.74 -4.69 1.08
C GLY A 30 8.12 -5.58 0.02
N SER A 31 8.79 -5.70 -1.13
CA SER A 31 8.54 -6.67 -2.18
C SER A 31 7.05 -6.90 -2.49
N HIS A 32 6.52 -6.17 -3.48
CA HIS A 32 5.24 -6.46 -4.15
C HIS A 32 5.27 -7.84 -4.85
N ALA A 33 5.39 -8.92 -4.09
CA ALA A 33 4.87 -10.21 -4.55
C ALA A 33 3.35 -10.00 -4.70
N GLN A 34 2.78 -10.46 -5.81
CA GLN A 34 1.34 -10.53 -5.98
C GLN A 34 0.79 -11.32 -4.78
N ALA A 35 0.31 -10.63 -3.74
CA ALA A 35 -0.23 -11.33 -2.59
C ALA A 35 -1.59 -11.85 -3.02
N GLY A 36 -1.60 -13.09 -3.48
CA GLY A 36 -2.80 -13.87 -3.56
C GLY A 36 -3.19 -14.36 -2.17
N SER A 37 -4.48 -14.51 -1.92
CA SER A 37 -4.96 -15.28 -0.78
C SER A 37 -5.22 -16.72 -1.20
N GLU A 38 -4.69 -17.67 -0.45
CA GLU A 38 -5.02 -19.08 -0.58
C GLU A 38 -5.93 -19.50 0.57
N ARG A 39 -7.00 -20.21 0.24
CA ARG A 39 -7.97 -20.77 1.18
C ARG A 39 -8.09 -22.26 0.92
N SER A 40 -8.26 -23.06 1.96
CA SER A 40 -8.35 -24.52 1.80
C SER A 40 -9.42 -25.10 2.71
N PHE A 41 -10.20 -26.05 2.19
CA PHE A 41 -11.26 -26.72 2.92
C PHE A 41 -11.51 -28.13 2.38
N GLU A 42 -12.24 -28.94 3.15
CA GLU A 42 -12.69 -30.25 2.72
C GLU A 42 -14.21 -30.28 2.56
N HIS A 43 -14.71 -30.87 1.47
CA HIS A 43 -16.14 -31.06 1.26
C HIS A 43 -16.42 -32.38 0.53
N ALA A 44 -17.28 -33.22 1.11
CA ALA A 44 -17.65 -34.53 0.56
C ALA A 44 -16.43 -35.42 0.19
N GLY A 45 -15.37 -35.38 1.00
CA GLY A 45 -14.15 -36.15 0.76
C GLY A 45 -13.15 -35.52 -0.22
N HIS A 46 -13.44 -34.33 -0.74
CA HIS A 46 -12.55 -33.58 -1.61
C HIS A 46 -11.79 -32.51 -0.83
N LYS A 47 -10.46 -32.50 -0.94
CA LYS A 47 -9.62 -31.37 -0.52
C LYS A 47 -9.66 -30.31 -1.61
N VAL A 48 -10.10 -29.11 -1.26
CA VAL A 48 -10.23 -27.99 -2.18
C VAL A 48 -9.29 -26.88 -1.74
N THR A 49 -8.56 -26.31 -2.70
CA THR A 49 -7.73 -25.12 -2.50
C THR A 49 -8.20 -24.04 -3.48
N ILE A 50 -8.45 -22.83 -2.98
CA ILE A 50 -8.82 -21.66 -3.76
C ILE A 50 -7.73 -20.61 -3.60
N ALA A 51 -7.01 -20.33 -4.69
CA ALA A 51 -6.09 -19.20 -4.79
C ALA A 51 -6.79 -18.03 -5.49
N THR A 52 -6.70 -16.83 -4.92
CA THR A 52 -7.31 -15.62 -5.46
C THR A 52 -6.26 -14.51 -5.56
N THR A 53 -6.08 -13.97 -6.76
CA THR A 53 -5.18 -12.84 -7.02
C THR A 53 -5.97 -11.72 -7.69
N TYR A 54 -5.89 -10.51 -7.12
CA TYR A 54 -6.47 -9.32 -7.74
C TYR A 54 -5.40 -8.52 -8.48
N GLU A 55 -5.68 -8.23 -9.75
CA GLU A 55 -4.95 -7.22 -10.51
C GLU A 55 -5.78 -5.94 -10.54
N VAL A 56 -5.40 -4.97 -9.72
CA VAL A 56 -6.11 -3.69 -9.62
C VAL A 56 -5.29 -2.59 -10.29
N ARG A 57 -5.94 -1.82 -11.15
CA ARG A 57 -5.36 -0.60 -11.74
C ARG A 57 -6.23 0.61 -11.41
N VAL A 58 -5.61 1.67 -10.90
CA VAL A 58 -6.24 2.99 -10.70
C VAL A 58 -5.57 3.98 -11.63
N ASP A 59 -6.34 4.66 -12.48
CA ASP A 59 -5.80 5.53 -13.55
C ASP A 59 -4.76 4.84 -14.45
N GLY A 60 -4.94 3.53 -14.70
CA GLY A 60 -4.02 2.70 -15.48
C GLY A 60 -2.71 2.31 -14.77
N LYS A 61 -2.48 2.78 -13.53
CA LYS A 61 -1.33 2.37 -12.71
C LYS A 61 -1.70 1.18 -11.83
N PRO A 62 -0.82 0.17 -11.70
CA PRO A 62 -1.06 -0.93 -10.78
C PRO A 62 -1.15 -0.40 -9.35
N LEU A 63 -2.15 -0.88 -8.60
CA LEU A 63 -2.29 -0.59 -7.19
C LEU A 63 -1.22 -1.37 -6.42
N ALA A 64 -0.43 -0.64 -5.62
CA ALA A 64 0.64 -1.20 -4.78
C ALA A 64 0.16 -1.74 -3.42
N ALA A 65 -1.14 -2.04 -3.30
CA ALA A 65 -1.77 -2.56 -2.08
C ALA A 65 -2.30 -3.97 -2.35
N PRO A 66 -1.64 -5.02 -1.83
CA PRO A 66 -2.13 -6.38 -1.99
C PRO A 66 -3.47 -6.59 -1.27
N LEU A 67 -4.38 -7.29 -1.94
CA LEU A 67 -5.71 -7.63 -1.45
C LEU A 67 -5.77 -9.13 -1.15
N GLY A 68 -6.22 -9.49 0.05
CA GLY A 68 -6.52 -10.87 0.41
C GLY A 68 -8.02 -11.08 0.54
N VAL A 69 -8.45 -12.34 0.42
CA VAL A 69 -9.82 -12.78 0.66
C VAL A 69 -9.81 -13.82 1.77
N ASP A 70 -10.69 -13.66 2.76
CA ASP A 70 -10.84 -14.62 3.85
C ASP A 70 -11.81 -15.77 3.52
N GLU A 71 -11.96 -16.70 4.46
CA GLU A 71 -12.84 -17.87 4.34
C GLU A 71 -14.33 -17.50 4.17
N ALA A 72 -14.76 -16.34 4.67
CA ALA A 72 -16.11 -15.82 4.49
C ALA A 72 -16.28 -15.07 3.15
N GLY A 73 -15.24 -14.98 2.34
CA GLY A 73 -15.23 -14.26 1.07
C GLY A 73 -15.05 -12.75 1.21
N GLN A 74 -14.71 -12.24 2.39
CA GLN A 74 -14.47 -10.81 2.59
C GLN A 74 -13.06 -10.44 2.15
N VAL A 75 -12.94 -9.31 1.47
CA VAL A 75 -11.70 -8.70 1.03
C VAL A 75 -11.11 -7.85 2.14
N HIS A 76 -9.82 -8.07 2.41
CA HIS A 76 -9.03 -7.33 3.40
C HIS A 76 -7.74 -6.81 2.77
N CYS A 77 -7.18 -5.74 3.35
CA CYS A 77 -5.91 -5.17 2.92
C CYS A 77 -5.05 -4.85 4.14
N HIS A 78 -3.75 -5.14 4.09
CA HIS A 78 -2.82 -4.82 5.17
C HIS A 78 -2.72 -3.32 5.49
N SER A 79 -2.98 -2.46 4.49
CA SER A 79 -3.00 -1.00 4.67
C SER A 79 -4.23 -0.53 5.46
N LEU A 80 -5.28 -1.35 5.52
CA LEU A 80 -6.53 -1.10 6.22
C LEU A 80 -6.91 -2.33 7.07
N PRO A 81 -6.14 -2.65 8.13
CA PRO A 81 -6.26 -3.94 8.84
C PRO A 81 -7.57 -4.12 9.59
N ASN A 82 -8.26 -3.02 9.92
CA ASN A 82 -9.55 -3.03 10.62
C ASN A 82 -10.75 -2.98 9.67
N TYR A 83 -10.52 -3.03 8.36
CA TYR A 83 -11.58 -3.00 7.35
C TYR A 83 -11.64 -4.34 6.61
N GLN A 84 -12.85 -4.86 6.49
CA GLN A 84 -13.19 -6.00 5.65
C GLN A 84 -14.42 -5.62 4.82
N THR A 85 -14.43 -6.02 3.56
CA THR A 85 -15.51 -5.65 2.63
C THR A 85 -15.94 -6.84 1.81
N ALA A 86 -17.21 -6.90 1.42
CA ALA A 86 -17.70 -7.98 0.56
C ALA A 86 -17.15 -7.90 -0.88
N SER A 87 -16.51 -6.79 -1.26
CA SER A 87 -16.07 -6.53 -2.62
C SER A 87 -14.74 -5.78 -2.67
N ALA A 88 -13.86 -6.23 -3.56
CA ALA A 88 -12.61 -5.52 -3.84
C ALA A 88 -12.85 -4.08 -4.34
N VAL A 89 -14.00 -3.82 -4.98
CA VAL A 89 -14.38 -2.47 -5.40
C VAL A 89 -14.52 -1.54 -4.19
N ASP A 90 -15.16 -2.00 -3.12
CA ASP A 90 -15.39 -1.17 -1.93
C ASP A 90 -14.10 -1.00 -1.12
N MET A 91 -13.26 -2.04 -1.04
CA MET A 91 -11.92 -1.90 -0.49
C MET A 91 -11.09 -0.85 -1.23
N VAL A 92 -11.13 -0.83 -2.57
CA VAL A 92 -10.40 0.16 -3.37
C VAL A 92 -10.95 1.59 -3.15
N LYS A 93 -12.26 1.76 -3.02
CA LYS A 93 -12.84 3.06 -2.64
C LYS A 93 -12.30 3.53 -1.29
N TYR A 94 -12.32 2.68 -0.26
CA TYR A 94 -11.76 3.03 1.04
C TYR A 94 -10.28 3.38 0.98
N LEU A 95 -9.48 2.66 0.18
CA LEU A 95 -8.08 3.01 -0.01
C LEU A 95 -7.92 4.42 -0.60
N ILE A 96 -8.72 4.78 -1.61
CA ILE A 96 -8.70 6.11 -2.23
C ILE A 96 -9.13 7.19 -1.23
N ASP A 97 -10.20 6.94 -0.49
CA ASP A 97 -10.76 7.90 0.46
C ASP A 97 -9.82 8.15 1.65
N ILE A 98 -9.14 7.11 2.14
CA ILE A 98 -8.27 7.19 3.32
C ILE A 98 -6.85 7.67 2.95
N PHE A 99 -6.35 7.32 1.77
CA PHE A 99 -4.99 7.67 1.33
C PHE A 99 -5.00 8.51 0.03
N PRO A 100 -5.73 9.64 -0.05
CA PRO A 100 -5.93 10.35 -1.31
C PRO A 100 -4.61 10.82 -1.95
N ASP A 101 -3.61 11.17 -1.15
CA ASP A 101 -2.29 11.63 -1.61
C ASP A 101 -1.52 10.57 -2.41
N GLU A 102 -1.70 9.27 -2.09
CA GLU A 102 -1.09 8.15 -2.83
C GLU A 102 -1.69 8.00 -4.25
N PHE A 103 -2.89 8.54 -4.47
CA PHE A 103 -3.59 8.49 -5.74
C PHE A 103 -3.49 9.79 -6.54
N GLN A 104 -2.90 10.85 -5.97
CA GLN A 104 -2.75 12.12 -6.67
C GLN A 104 -1.85 11.95 -7.91
N LYS A 105 -2.32 12.50 -9.03
CA LYS A 105 -1.52 12.57 -10.26
C LYS A 105 -0.39 13.57 -10.02
N LYS A 106 0.82 13.09 -9.73
CA LYS A 106 2.03 13.91 -9.89
C LYS A 106 2.02 14.47 -11.31
N ALA A 107 1.91 15.79 -11.45
CA ALA A 107 1.97 16.46 -12.74
C ALA A 107 3.24 15.99 -13.44
N ARG A 108 3.10 15.40 -14.64
CA ARG A 108 4.25 15.02 -15.44
C ARG A 108 5.10 16.27 -15.66
N ALA A 109 6.26 16.33 -15.02
CA ALA A 109 7.27 17.31 -15.39
C ALA A 109 7.58 17.09 -16.88
N ALA A 110 7.16 18.03 -17.72
CA ALA A 110 7.39 17.97 -19.14
C ALA A 110 8.90 17.84 -19.38
N LYS A 111 9.34 16.72 -19.96
CA LYS A 111 10.72 16.57 -20.43
C LYS A 111 10.99 17.72 -21.39
N LYS A 112 11.85 18.69 -21.00
CA LYS A 112 12.34 19.73 -21.91
C LYS A 112 12.89 19.04 -23.18
N PRO A 113 12.46 19.44 -24.38
CA PRO A 113 12.99 18.85 -25.60
C PRO A 113 14.49 19.13 -25.68
N ALA A 114 15.27 18.07 -25.91
CA ALA A 114 16.71 18.16 -26.10
C ALA A 114 16.98 19.04 -27.34
N THR A 115 17.63 20.17 -27.13
CA THR A 115 18.14 21.03 -28.20
C THR A 115 19.15 20.24 -29.03
N ARG A 116 18.75 19.83 -30.25
CA ARG A 116 19.67 19.37 -31.30
C ARG A 116 20.63 20.53 -31.61
N GLY A 117 21.86 20.41 -31.12
CA GLY A 117 22.97 21.29 -31.48
C GLY A 117 23.18 21.28 -32.99
N LYS A 118 23.16 22.48 -33.58
CA LYS A 118 23.44 22.74 -34.98
C LYS A 118 24.91 22.41 -35.31
N THR A 119 25.07 21.68 -36.42
CA THR A 119 26.04 21.86 -37.51
C THR A 119 27.28 22.72 -37.20
N SER A 120 28.48 22.14 -37.36
CA SER A 120 29.63 22.92 -37.85
C SER A 120 30.28 22.19 -39.03
N LYS A 121 30.53 23.00 -40.06
CA LYS A 121 31.07 22.71 -41.38
C LYS A 121 32.61 22.77 -41.35
N ARG A 122 33.18 22.02 -42.31
CA ARG A 122 34.45 22.22 -43.03
C ARG A 122 35.76 21.88 -42.32
#